data_AF-A0AAW1JCA2-F1
#
_entry.id   AF-A0AAW1JCA2-F1
#
_cell.length_a   1.000
_cell.length_b   1.000
_cell.length_c   1.000
_cell.angle_alpha   90.00
_cell.angle_beta   90.00
_cell.angle_gamma   90.00
#
_symmetry.space_group_name_H-M   'P 1'
#
loop_
_entity.id
_entity.type
_entity.pdbx_description
1 polymer ?
#
loop_
_entity_poly.entity_id
_entity_poly.type
_entity_poly.pdbx_seq_one_letter_code
_entity_poly.pdbx_strand_id
1 'polypeptide(L)'
;MVPYPYIHSLRDQSIVLPNRFNSDSLKMVAKDWFRNFMNCAIFIWMVAITVSVAVLLLVLTGMLNNVLPDQSQRNTWLDVDNQIIAVLFTLMSLYHHPQRLYHLVLLSRWNANDIHKLRMVYCKNGTYKPHEWAHMLVVVLVLDLSCFAQYALCGLIVGYKKSDRPAIGLGITISVVLTCAVVAGVYPVFSPLGKEYDIPVDEEAEALRHPLI
;
A
#
# COMPACT_ATOMS: atom_id res chain seq x y z
N MET A 1 -26.03 3.24 -4.98
CA MET A 1 -26.10 3.32 -3.50
C MET A 1 -26.36 1.90 -3.01
N VAL A 2 -25.34 1.26 -2.44
CA VAL A 2 -25.44 -0.08 -1.84
C VAL A 2 -24.91 0.07 -0.41
N PRO A 3 -25.69 -0.30 0.62
CA PRO A 3 -25.26 -0.18 2.01
C PRO A 3 -24.27 -1.31 2.32
N TYR A 4 -23.10 -0.95 2.87
CA TYR A 4 -22.16 -1.89 3.49
C TYR A 4 -22.71 -2.31 4.86
N PRO A 5 -22.95 -3.61 5.14
CA PRO A 5 -23.35 -4.04 6.46
C PRO A 5 -22.13 -4.35 7.34
N TYR A 6 -22.13 -3.72 8.52
CA TYR A 6 -21.80 -4.33 9.82
C TYR A 6 -20.35 -4.84 10.07
N ILE A 7 -19.51 -3.96 10.60
CA ILE A 7 -18.26 -4.31 11.33
C ILE A 7 -18.41 -3.85 12.79
N HIS A 8 -19.36 -4.45 13.53
CA HIS A 8 -19.56 -4.13 14.96
C HIS A 8 -19.58 -5.37 15.88
N SER A 9 -19.02 -6.52 15.47
CA SER A 9 -18.98 -7.71 16.36
C SER A 9 -17.64 -8.46 16.41
N LEU A 10 -16.52 -7.84 16.04
CA LEU A 10 -15.22 -8.52 15.94
C LEU A 10 -14.30 -8.36 17.16
N ARG A 11 -14.83 -7.99 18.34
CA ARG A 11 -14.00 -7.82 19.55
C ARG A 11 -14.22 -8.86 20.66
N ASP A 12 -15.24 -9.72 20.56
CA ASP A 12 -15.51 -10.74 21.60
C ASP A 12 -15.38 -12.19 21.09
N GLN A 13 -14.50 -12.42 20.11
CA GLN A 13 -14.21 -13.75 19.57
C GLN A 13 -12.70 -14.00 19.47
N SER A 14 -12.00 -13.94 20.59
CA SER A 14 -10.74 -14.67 20.71
C SER A 14 -11.06 -16.12 21.10
N ILE A 15 -10.58 -17.06 20.27
CA ILE A 15 -10.54 -18.52 20.49
C ILE A 15 -11.84 -19.30 20.16
N VAL A 16 -12.37 -19.16 18.95
CA VAL A 16 -12.95 -20.30 18.21
C VAL A 16 -12.65 -20.07 16.73
N LEU A 17 -11.63 -20.72 16.18
CA LEU A 17 -11.43 -20.79 14.72
C LEU A 17 -12.59 -21.62 14.15
N PRO A 18 -13.59 -21.02 13.46
CA PRO A 18 -14.63 -21.81 12.83
C PRO A 18 -13.98 -22.47 11.62
N ASN A 19 -13.84 -23.79 11.70
CA ASN A 19 -13.29 -24.65 10.65
C ASN A 19 -14.21 -24.73 9.41
N ARG A 20 -14.63 -23.58 8.85
CA ARG A 20 -15.44 -23.50 7.64
C ARG A 20 -14.92 -22.42 6.70
N PHE A 21 -13.70 -22.60 6.23
CA PHE A 21 -13.34 -22.15 4.89
C PHE A 21 -14.13 -22.98 3.88
N ASN A 22 -15.42 -22.65 3.69
CA ASN A 22 -16.22 -23.29 2.67
C ASN A 22 -15.66 -22.87 1.30
N SER A 23 -15.23 -23.85 0.50
CA SER A 23 -14.66 -23.62 -0.84
C SER A 23 -15.61 -22.80 -1.71
N ASP A 24 -16.92 -22.97 -1.53
CA ASP A 24 -17.93 -22.25 -2.30
C ASP A 24 -18.00 -20.76 -1.93
N SER A 25 -17.83 -20.42 -0.65
CA SER A 25 -17.73 -19.02 -0.20
C SER A 25 -16.46 -18.37 -0.73
N LEU A 26 -15.33 -19.09 -0.72
CA LEU A 26 -14.07 -18.61 -1.31
C LEU A 26 -14.19 -18.39 -2.82
N LYS A 27 -14.80 -19.32 -3.56
CA LYS A 27 -15.04 -19.18 -5.00
C LYS A 27 -15.93 -17.98 -5.30
N MET A 28 -16.95 -17.73 -4.48
CA MET A 28 -17.85 -16.58 -4.66
C MET A 28 -17.12 -15.26 -4.44
N VAL A 29 -16.34 -15.13 -3.35
CA VAL A 29 -15.53 -13.94 -3.08
C VAL A 29 -14.47 -13.74 -4.16
N ALA A 30 -13.76 -14.80 -4.57
CA ALA A 30 -12.79 -14.74 -5.64
C ALA A 30 -13.43 -14.30 -6.97
N LYS A 31 -14.58 -14.90 -7.33
CA LYS A 31 -15.31 -14.54 -8.55
C LYS A 31 -15.77 -13.08 -8.55
N ASP A 32 -16.27 -12.58 -7.42
CA ASP A 32 -16.70 -11.19 -7.33
C ASP A 32 -15.50 -10.23 -7.34
N TRP A 33 -14.40 -10.63 -6.72
CA TRP A 33 -13.13 -9.90 -6.75
C TRP A 33 -12.59 -9.77 -8.18
N PHE A 34 -12.53 -10.87 -8.95
CA PHE A 34 -12.10 -10.86 -10.36
C PHE A 34 -13.07 -10.13 -11.30
N ARG A 35 -14.29 -9.82 -10.87
CA ARG A 35 -15.25 -9.06 -11.69
C ARG A 35 -14.85 -7.60 -11.84
N ASN A 36 -14.01 -7.09 -10.94
CA ASN A 36 -13.51 -5.73 -10.99
C ASN A 36 -12.19 -5.69 -11.78
N PHE A 37 -12.16 -4.91 -12.87
CA PHE A 37 -10.98 -4.76 -13.73
C PHE A 37 -9.72 -4.34 -12.95
N MET A 38 -9.88 -3.50 -11.93
CA MET A 38 -8.78 -3.04 -11.08
C MET A 38 -8.12 -4.20 -10.31
N ASN A 39 -8.93 -5.13 -9.81
CA ASN A 39 -8.44 -6.30 -9.10
C ASN A 39 -7.69 -7.26 -10.04
N CYS A 40 -8.20 -7.47 -11.26
CA CYS A 40 -7.48 -8.23 -12.28
C CYS A 40 -6.11 -7.62 -12.62
N ALA A 41 -6.03 -6.30 -12.75
CA ALA A 41 -4.76 -5.62 -13.01
C ALA A 41 -3.76 -5.84 -11.86
N ILE A 42 -4.20 -5.70 -10.61
CA ILE A 42 -3.38 -5.96 -9.41
C ILE A 42 -2.93 -7.43 -9.39
N PHE A 43 -3.82 -8.37 -9.71
CA PHE A 43 -3.47 -9.79 -9.77
C PHE A 43 -2.38 -10.09 -10.81
N ILE A 44 -2.55 -9.57 -12.02
CA ILE A 44 -1.56 -9.74 -13.10
C ILE A 44 -0.21 -9.15 -12.67
N TRP A 45 -0.22 -7.97 -12.06
CA TRP A 45 1.00 -7.34 -11.54
C TRP A 45 1.68 -8.18 -10.46
N MET A 46 0.91 -8.74 -9.51
CA MET A 46 1.44 -9.64 -8.46
C MET A 46 2.07 -10.90 -9.07
N VAL A 47 1.42 -11.51 -10.06
CA VAL A 47 1.96 -12.68 -10.78
C VAL A 47 3.24 -12.31 -11.51
N ALA A 48 3.27 -11.19 -12.23
CA ALA A 48 4.44 -10.72 -12.95
C ALA A 48 5.64 -10.51 -12.01
N ILE A 49 5.44 -9.85 -10.88
CA ILE A 49 6.48 -9.67 -9.86
C ILE A 49 6.95 -11.01 -9.31
N THR A 50 6.02 -11.91 -8.98
CA THR A 50 6.37 -13.23 -8.42
C THR A 50 7.23 -14.03 -9.41
N VAL A 51 6.89 -14.01 -10.69
CA VAL A 51 7.67 -14.67 -11.74
C VAL A 51 9.05 -14.04 -11.89
N SER A 52 9.17 -12.71 -11.96
CA SER A 52 10.48 -12.04 -12.05
C SER A 52 11.36 -12.31 -10.82
N VAL A 53 10.78 -12.29 -9.61
CA VAL A 53 11.54 -12.63 -8.39
C VAL A 53 11.99 -14.09 -8.42
N ALA A 54 11.15 -15.02 -8.89
CA ALA A 54 11.53 -16.42 -9.04
C ALA A 54 12.66 -16.61 -10.06
N VAL A 55 12.61 -15.91 -11.20
CA VAL A 55 13.68 -15.94 -12.22
C VAL A 55 14.98 -15.38 -11.65
N LEU A 56 14.95 -14.24 -10.97
CA LEU A 56 16.12 -13.70 -10.26
C LEU A 56 16.72 -14.73 -9.28
N LEU A 57 15.90 -15.39 -8.47
CA LEU A 57 16.36 -16.42 -7.54
C LEU A 57 16.97 -17.63 -8.27
N LEU A 58 16.37 -18.09 -9.36
CA LEU A 58 16.90 -19.22 -10.15
C LEU A 58 18.25 -18.88 -10.80
N VAL A 59 18.43 -17.64 -11.26
CA VAL A 59 19.70 -17.18 -11.84
C VAL A 59 20.76 -16.97 -10.76
N LEU A 60 20.40 -16.44 -9.59
CA LEU A 60 21.32 -16.20 -8.47
C LEU A 60 21.78 -17.50 -7.78
N THR A 61 20.88 -18.48 -7.61
CA THR A 61 21.19 -19.78 -6.99
C THR A 61 21.96 -20.73 -7.90
N GLY A 62 22.12 -20.38 -9.18
CA GLY A 62 22.83 -21.21 -10.16
C GLY A 62 22.03 -22.42 -10.64
N MET A 63 20.75 -22.54 -10.29
CA MET A 63 19.87 -23.60 -10.79
C MET A 63 19.72 -23.55 -12.32
N LEU A 64 19.95 -22.40 -12.93
CA LEU A 64 19.96 -22.21 -14.38
C LEU A 64 21.36 -22.33 -15.02
N ASN A 65 22.41 -22.75 -14.29
CA ASN A 65 23.78 -22.80 -14.84
C ASN A 65 23.93 -23.73 -16.05
N ASN A 66 23.10 -24.76 -16.18
CA ASN A 66 23.10 -25.63 -17.36
C ASN A 66 22.50 -24.95 -18.60
N VAL A 67 21.64 -23.94 -18.42
CA VAL A 67 20.96 -23.19 -19.50
C VAL A 67 21.66 -21.86 -19.77
N LEU A 68 22.23 -21.23 -18.73
CA LEU A 68 23.01 -19.99 -18.76
C LEU A 68 24.41 -20.26 -18.18
N PRO A 69 25.28 -20.99 -18.91
CA PRO A 69 26.59 -21.36 -18.41
C PRO A 69 27.53 -20.16 -18.29
N ASP A 70 27.37 -19.16 -19.15
CA ASP A 70 28.24 -17.99 -19.17
C ASP A 70 27.79 -16.90 -18.18
N GLN A 71 28.76 -16.30 -17.48
CA GLN A 71 28.52 -15.21 -16.53
C GLN A 71 27.98 -13.97 -17.25
N SER A 72 28.38 -13.71 -18.50
CA SER A 72 27.88 -12.57 -19.26
C SER A 72 26.36 -12.68 -19.53
N GLN A 73 25.89 -13.89 -19.84
CA GLN A 73 24.48 -14.17 -20.09
C GLN A 73 23.66 -14.04 -18.81
N ARG A 74 24.12 -14.63 -17.68
CA ARG A 74 23.46 -14.44 -16.37
C ARG A 74 23.36 -12.97 -16.00
N ASN A 75 24.45 -12.22 -16.17
CA ASN A 75 24.49 -10.79 -15.90
C ASN A 75 23.52 -9.99 -16.78
N THR A 76 23.27 -10.44 -18.01
CA THR A 76 22.32 -9.81 -18.93
C THR A 76 20.88 -10.10 -18.51
N TRP A 77 20.57 -11.36 -18.18
CA TRP A 77 19.25 -11.75 -17.67
C TRP A 77 18.89 -11.03 -16.37
N LEU A 78 19.82 -10.97 -15.40
CA LEU A 78 19.62 -10.20 -14.16
C LEU A 78 19.37 -8.71 -14.44
N ASP A 79 19.98 -8.17 -15.49
CA ASP A 79 19.80 -6.78 -15.87
C ASP A 79 18.40 -6.51 -16.43
N VAL A 80 17.96 -7.36 -17.37
CA VAL A 80 16.65 -7.28 -18.00
C VAL A 80 15.54 -7.48 -16.95
N ASP A 81 15.68 -8.47 -16.07
CA ASP A 81 14.70 -8.72 -15.00
C ASP A 81 14.59 -7.53 -14.04
N ASN A 82 15.72 -6.94 -13.64
CA ASN A 82 15.71 -5.76 -12.79
C ASN A 82 15.04 -4.55 -13.47
N GLN A 83 15.21 -4.39 -14.79
CA GLN A 83 14.50 -3.37 -15.55
C GLN A 83 12.99 -3.63 -15.59
N ILE A 84 12.57 -4.87 -15.85
CA ILE A 84 11.15 -5.27 -15.86
C ILE A 84 10.51 -4.97 -14.50
N ILE A 85 11.16 -5.38 -13.41
CA ILE A 85 10.67 -5.13 -12.05
C ILE A 85 10.54 -3.62 -11.79
N ALA A 86 11.56 -2.82 -12.15
CA ALA A 86 11.53 -1.38 -11.95
C ALA A 86 10.37 -0.71 -12.72
N VAL A 87 10.12 -1.15 -13.96
CA VAL A 87 9.00 -0.67 -14.78
C VAL A 87 7.65 -1.11 -14.19
N LEU A 88 7.52 -2.36 -13.75
CA LEU A 88 6.29 -2.87 -13.13
C LEU A 88 5.93 -2.10 -11.85
N PHE A 89 6.89 -1.87 -10.96
CA PHE A 89 6.65 -1.05 -9.77
C PHE A 89 6.29 0.38 -10.12
N THR A 90 6.93 0.95 -11.15
CA THR A 90 6.62 2.30 -11.64
C THR A 90 5.22 2.39 -12.22
N LEU A 91 4.79 1.39 -12.99
CA LEU A 91 3.45 1.32 -13.55
C LEU A 91 2.40 1.25 -12.43
N MET A 92 2.66 0.49 -11.38
CA MET A 92 1.78 0.41 -10.20
C MET A 92 1.73 1.73 -9.42
N SER A 93 2.88 2.40 -9.25
CA SER A 93 2.94 3.74 -8.65
C SER A 93 2.17 4.74 -9.50
N LEU A 94 2.36 4.72 -10.83
CA LEU A 94 1.67 5.60 -11.77
C LEU A 94 0.15 5.39 -11.75
N TYR A 95 -0.29 4.13 -11.62
CA TYR A 95 -1.71 3.79 -11.52
C TYR A 95 -2.37 4.38 -10.27
N HIS A 96 -1.69 4.30 -9.11
CA HIS A 96 -2.24 4.80 -7.84
C HIS A 96 -2.02 6.29 -7.61
N HIS A 97 -1.07 6.92 -8.31
CA HIS A 97 -0.68 8.31 -8.07
C HIS A 97 -1.82 9.33 -8.24
N PRO A 98 -2.70 9.24 -9.27
CA PRO A 98 -3.84 10.16 -9.39
C PRO A 98 -4.76 10.12 -8.17
N GLN A 99 -4.98 8.94 -7.59
CA GLN A 99 -5.79 8.80 -6.38
C GLN A 99 -5.09 9.39 -5.15
N ARG A 100 -3.76 9.25 -5.04
CA ARG A 100 -2.98 9.85 -3.95
C ARG A 100 -2.99 11.38 -4.03
N LEU A 101 -2.81 11.93 -5.22
CA LEU A 101 -2.93 13.37 -5.47
C LEU A 101 -4.35 13.87 -5.18
N TYR A 102 -5.38 13.10 -5.53
CA TYR A 102 -6.75 13.42 -5.15
C TYR A 102 -6.93 13.47 -3.63
N HIS A 103 -6.38 12.51 -2.89
CA HIS A 103 -6.40 12.54 -1.42
C HIS A 103 -5.62 13.74 -0.86
N LEU A 104 -4.47 14.09 -1.45
CA LEU A 104 -3.69 15.28 -1.07
C LEU A 104 -4.50 16.58 -1.28
N VAL A 105 -5.21 16.70 -2.41
CA VAL A 105 -6.09 17.85 -2.67
C VAL A 105 -7.24 17.90 -1.67
N LEU A 106 -7.87 16.78 -1.37
CA LEU A 106 -8.93 16.70 -0.34
C LEU A 106 -8.41 17.11 1.04
N LEU A 107 -7.22 16.63 1.42
CA LEU A 107 -6.53 16.99 2.66
C LEU A 107 -6.15 18.48 2.72
N SER A 108 -5.78 19.06 1.57
CA SER A 108 -5.40 20.48 1.47
C SER A 108 -6.62 21.41 1.54
N ARG A 109 -7.75 20.98 0.98
CA ARG A 109 -9.02 21.74 1.03
C ARG A 109 -9.68 21.67 2.40
N TRP A 110 -9.52 20.55 3.11
CA TRP A 110 -9.99 20.31 4.48
C TRP A 110 -11.48 20.68 4.72
N ASN A 111 -12.39 20.00 4.02
CA ASN A 111 -13.84 20.19 4.15
C ASN A 111 -14.51 19.00 4.88
N ALA A 112 -15.57 19.24 5.67
CA ALA A 112 -16.27 18.24 6.47
C ALA A 112 -16.70 16.98 5.68
N ASN A 113 -17.21 17.16 4.45
CA ASN A 113 -17.62 16.04 3.59
C ASN A 113 -16.43 15.22 3.06
N ASP A 114 -15.26 15.83 2.90
CA ASP A 114 -14.05 15.16 2.42
C ASP A 114 -13.34 14.42 3.55
N ILE A 115 -13.37 14.99 4.75
CA ILE A 115 -12.78 14.41 5.96
C ILE A 115 -13.41 13.04 6.26
N HIS A 116 -14.74 12.91 6.14
CA HIS A 116 -15.39 11.61 6.33
C HIS A 116 -14.86 10.55 5.34
N LYS A 117 -14.64 10.91 4.07
CA LYS A 117 -14.08 9.99 3.07
C LYS A 117 -12.64 9.60 3.41
N LEU A 118 -11.82 10.56 3.81
CA LEU A 118 -10.43 10.34 4.21
C LEU A 118 -10.34 9.47 5.47
N ARG A 119 -11.19 9.70 6.47
CA ARG A 119 -11.25 8.87 7.69
C ARG A 119 -11.61 7.42 7.37
N MET A 120 -12.53 7.17 6.45
CA MET A 120 -12.87 5.80 6.04
C MET A 120 -11.70 5.06 5.37
N VAL A 121 -10.74 5.80 4.79
CA VAL A 121 -9.57 5.23 4.11
C VAL A 121 -8.37 5.09 5.06
N TYR A 122 -8.12 6.09 5.91
CA TYR A 122 -6.89 6.19 6.71
C TYR A 122 -7.08 5.93 8.20
N CYS A 123 -8.28 6.12 8.76
CA CYS A 123 -8.57 5.88 10.17
C CYS A 123 -9.28 4.54 10.36
N LYS A 124 -8.91 3.82 11.42
CA LYS A 124 -9.67 2.65 11.84
C LYS A 124 -11.11 3.07 12.22
N ASN A 125 -12.10 2.43 11.62
CA ASN A 125 -13.55 2.66 11.81
C ASN A 125 -14.07 4.06 11.42
N GLY A 126 -13.29 4.89 10.71
CA GLY A 126 -13.75 6.22 10.28
C GLY A 126 -14.00 7.24 11.39
N THR A 127 -13.64 6.92 12.63
CA THR A 127 -13.83 7.79 13.82
C THR A 127 -12.88 8.99 13.81
N TYR A 128 -13.30 10.10 14.43
CA TYR A 128 -12.46 11.28 14.66
C TYR A 128 -11.24 10.93 15.53
N LYS A 129 -10.05 11.41 15.14
CA LYS A 129 -8.81 11.25 15.93
C LYS A 129 -8.17 12.61 16.24
N PRO A 130 -7.48 12.76 17.38
CA PRO A 130 -6.71 13.96 17.67
C PRO A 130 -5.62 14.14 16.60
N HIS A 131 -5.48 15.37 16.07
CA HIS A 131 -4.49 15.71 15.04
C HIS A 131 -4.53 14.82 13.77
N GLU A 132 -5.71 14.28 13.42
CA GLU A 132 -5.88 13.35 12.29
C GLU A 132 -5.37 13.91 10.95
N TRP A 133 -5.52 15.21 10.72
CA TRP A 133 -5.01 15.88 9.52
C TRP A 133 -3.51 15.66 9.34
N ALA A 134 -2.72 15.94 10.38
CA ALA A 134 -1.27 15.86 10.31
C ALA A 134 -0.82 14.41 10.09
N HIS A 135 -1.46 13.46 10.78
CA HIS A 135 -1.16 12.04 10.62
C HIS A 135 -1.50 11.52 9.21
N MET A 136 -2.65 11.90 8.65
CA MET A 136 -3.01 11.54 7.27
C MET A 136 -2.08 12.20 6.25
N LEU A 137 -1.75 13.48 6.46
CA LEU A 137 -0.84 14.23 5.60
C LEU A 137 0.55 13.58 5.56
N VAL A 138 1.10 13.17 6.70
CA VAL A 138 2.39 12.47 6.76
C VAL A 138 2.35 11.19 5.92
N VAL A 139 1.30 10.38 6.06
CA VAL A 139 1.17 9.13 5.28
C VAL A 139 1.08 9.41 3.79
N VAL A 140 0.28 10.40 3.38
CA VAL A 140 0.13 10.76 1.96
C VAL A 140 1.45 11.28 1.39
N LEU A 141 2.15 12.18 2.10
CA LEU A 141 3.43 12.70 1.66
C LEU A 141 4.51 11.62 1.56
N VAL A 142 4.56 10.68 2.49
CA VAL A 142 5.49 9.53 2.43
C VAL A 142 5.16 8.64 1.22
N LEU A 143 3.88 8.42 0.93
CA LEU A 143 3.44 7.65 -0.24
C LEU A 143 3.76 8.37 -1.57
N ASP A 144 3.62 9.69 -1.63
CA ASP A 144 3.98 10.46 -2.82
C ASP A 144 5.50 10.51 -3.01
N LEU A 145 6.27 10.69 -1.94
CA LEU A 145 7.74 10.62 -1.99
C LEU A 145 8.23 9.26 -2.51
N SER A 146 7.58 8.17 -2.07
CA SER A 146 7.85 6.82 -2.59
C SER A 146 7.59 6.73 -4.11
N CYS A 147 6.49 7.31 -4.60
CA CYS A 147 6.20 7.36 -6.04
C CYS A 147 7.27 8.13 -6.83
N PHE A 148 7.65 9.33 -6.38
CA PHE A 148 8.68 10.11 -7.05
C PHE A 148 10.04 9.42 -7.06
N ALA A 149 10.42 8.80 -5.94
CA ALA A 149 11.64 8.00 -5.86
C ALA A 149 11.59 6.78 -6.80
N GLN A 150 10.41 6.15 -6.96
CA GLN A 150 10.22 5.06 -7.91
C GLN A 150 10.37 5.53 -9.37
N TYR A 151 9.87 6.73 -9.71
CA TYR A 151 10.05 7.31 -11.04
C TYR A 151 11.53 7.59 -11.32
N ALA A 152 12.24 8.16 -10.34
CA ALA A 152 13.67 8.36 -10.44
C ALA A 152 14.42 7.03 -10.59
N LEU A 153 14.09 6.02 -9.78
CA LEU A 153 14.69 4.68 -9.85
C LEU A 153 14.53 4.06 -11.24
N CYS A 154 13.31 4.08 -11.78
CA CYS A 154 13.03 3.57 -13.11
C CYS A 154 13.76 4.35 -14.20
N GLY A 155 13.78 5.69 -14.09
CA GLY A 155 14.53 6.55 -15.00
C GLY A 155 16.04 6.24 -14.98
N LEU A 156 16.61 5.95 -13.81
CA LEU A 156 18.01 5.56 -13.69
C LEU A 156 18.30 4.16 -14.25
N ILE A 157 17.41 3.20 -14.00
CA ILE A 157 17.58 1.81 -14.44
C ILE A 157 17.40 1.66 -15.95
N VAL A 158 16.40 2.33 -16.53
CA VAL A 158 16.07 2.26 -17.97
C VAL A 158 16.89 3.27 -18.79
N GLY A 159 17.15 4.46 -18.24
CA GLY A 159 17.81 5.56 -18.96
C GLY A 159 19.33 5.42 -19.07
N TYR A 160 19.98 4.65 -18.20
CA TYR A 160 21.43 4.45 -18.22
C TYR A 160 21.81 3.04 -18.64
N LYS A 161 22.83 2.95 -19.51
CA LYS A 161 23.52 1.69 -19.79
C LYS A 161 24.11 1.13 -18.50
N LYS A 162 24.11 -0.19 -18.37
CA LYS A 162 24.60 -0.90 -17.18
C LYS A 162 26.00 -0.44 -16.72
N SER A 163 26.91 -0.12 -17.65
CA SER A 163 28.26 0.37 -17.38
C SER A 163 28.30 1.76 -16.73
N ASP A 164 27.29 2.58 -16.99
CA ASP A 164 27.29 4.02 -16.67
C ASP A 164 26.26 4.36 -15.59
N ARG A 165 25.65 3.33 -14.98
CA ARG A 165 24.62 3.52 -13.96
C ARG A 165 25.22 4.18 -12.71
N PRO A 166 24.66 5.30 -12.24
CA PRO A 166 25.16 5.96 -11.04
C PRO A 166 24.78 5.14 -9.80
N ALA A 167 25.74 4.34 -9.29
CA ALA A 167 25.52 3.44 -8.16
C ALA A 167 24.98 4.17 -6.92
N ILE A 168 25.48 5.38 -6.64
CA ILE A 168 25.01 6.22 -5.53
C ILE A 168 23.54 6.62 -5.73
N GLY A 169 23.16 7.06 -6.94
CA GLY A 169 21.79 7.45 -7.25
C GLY A 169 20.81 6.28 -7.14
N LEU A 170 21.19 5.10 -7.62
CA LEU A 170 20.43 3.86 -7.47
C LEU A 170 20.28 3.46 -6.00
N GLY A 171 21.37 3.48 -5.23
CA GLY A 171 21.36 3.15 -3.81
C GLY A 171 20.44 4.06 -3.00
N ILE A 172 20.51 5.37 -3.24
CA ILE A 172 19.65 6.36 -2.57
C ILE A 172 18.18 6.13 -2.94
N THR A 173 17.86 6.02 -4.23
CA THR A 173 16.46 5.87 -4.67
C THR A 173 15.83 4.58 -4.16
N ILE A 174 16.55 3.44 -4.21
CA ILE A 174 16.08 2.17 -3.61
C ILE A 174 15.85 2.32 -2.11
N SER A 175 16.80 2.93 -1.40
CA SER A 175 16.69 3.12 0.06
C SER A 175 15.49 3.99 0.44
N VAL A 176 15.23 5.06 -0.32
CA VAL A 176 14.07 5.94 -0.11
C VAL A 176 12.77 5.20 -0.41
N VAL A 177 12.67 4.48 -1.53
CA VAL A 177 11.47 3.71 -1.89
C VAL A 177 11.13 2.71 -0.79
N LEU A 178 12.10 1.90 -0.36
CA LEU A 178 11.90 0.88 0.67
C LEU A 178 11.53 1.50 2.01
N THR A 179 12.27 2.52 2.46
CA THR A 179 11.99 3.20 3.73
C THR A 179 10.60 3.81 3.73
N CYS A 180 10.22 4.51 2.64
CA CYS A 180 8.89 5.12 2.54
C CYS A 180 7.78 4.07 2.53
N ALA A 181 7.96 2.95 1.82
CA ALA A 181 6.97 1.87 1.81
C ALA A 181 6.77 1.26 3.20
N VAL A 182 7.86 1.00 3.93
CA VAL A 182 7.81 0.49 5.31
C VAL A 182 7.13 1.50 6.22
N VAL A 183 7.53 2.77 6.18
CA VAL A 183 6.93 3.82 7.02
C VAL A 183 5.45 3.99 6.70
N ALA A 184 5.04 4.02 5.43
CA ALA A 184 3.63 4.16 5.06
C ALA A 184 2.77 2.96 5.49
N GLY A 185 3.33 1.75 5.53
CA GLY A 185 2.62 0.55 6.01
C GLY A 185 2.53 0.49 7.54
N VAL A 186 3.59 0.89 8.23
CA VAL A 186 3.73 0.78 9.69
C VAL A 186 3.06 1.96 10.41
N TYR A 187 3.18 3.18 9.86
CA TYR A 187 2.72 4.40 10.52
C TYR A 187 1.22 4.36 10.87
N PRO A 188 0.29 3.95 9.98
CA PRO A 188 -1.13 3.88 10.33
C PRO A 188 -1.42 2.90 11.48
N VAL A 189 -0.61 1.85 11.65
CA VAL A 189 -0.79 0.83 12.71
C VAL A 189 -0.40 1.37 14.08
N PHE A 190 0.72 2.12 14.17
CA PHE A 190 1.24 2.62 15.45
C PHE A 190 0.81 4.06 15.78
N SER A 191 0.38 4.82 14.79
CA SER A 191 -0.15 6.18 14.92
C SER A 191 -1.54 6.19 15.57
N PRO A 192 -1.99 7.33 16.13
CA PRO A 192 -3.39 7.56 16.52
C PRO A 192 -4.44 7.13 15.47
N LEU A 193 -4.07 7.04 14.19
CA LEU A 193 -4.92 6.53 13.10
C LEU A 193 -5.42 5.09 13.32
N GLY A 194 -4.59 4.21 13.89
CA GLY A 194 -4.89 2.80 14.10
C GLY A 194 -5.52 2.50 15.46
N LYS A 195 -5.43 3.45 16.40
CA LYS A 195 -6.01 3.31 17.74
C LYS A 195 -7.51 3.56 17.70
N GLU A 196 -8.27 2.73 18.40
CA GLU A 196 -9.65 3.07 18.71
C GLU A 196 -9.65 4.06 19.86
N TYR A 197 -10.41 5.15 19.69
CA TYR A 197 -10.64 6.11 20.75
C TYR A 197 -12.12 5.94 21.06
N ASP A 198 -12.42 5.58 22.30
CA ASP A 198 -13.77 5.73 22.82
C ASP A 198 -14.02 7.24 22.85
N ILE A 199 -14.96 7.70 22.02
CA ILE A 199 -15.45 9.06 22.14
C ILE A 199 -16.18 9.07 23.47
N PRO A 200 -15.78 9.86 24.48
CA PRO A 200 -16.66 10.12 25.61
C PRO A 200 -17.84 10.90 25.06
N VAL A 201 -18.86 10.16 24.65
CA VAL A 201 -20.23 10.67 24.61
C VAL A 201 -20.58 10.89 26.08
N ASP A 202 -20.90 12.14 26.43
CA ASP A 202 -21.48 12.55 27.72
C ASP A 202 -20.56 13.04 28.86
N GLU A 203 -19.68 14.04 28.61
CA GLU A 203 -19.35 15.02 29.69
C GLU A 203 -20.00 16.39 29.46
N GLU A 204 -20.24 16.80 28.20
CA GLU A 204 -20.99 18.03 27.91
C GLU A 204 -22.51 17.88 28.09
N ALA A 205 -23.06 16.66 28.03
CA ALA A 205 -24.48 16.39 28.30
C ALA A 205 -24.80 16.32 29.81
N GLU A 206 -23.82 16.04 30.66
CA GLU A 206 -24.00 15.94 32.12
C GLU A 206 -23.80 17.29 32.83
N ALA A 207 -22.96 18.18 32.28
CA ALA A 207 -22.82 19.56 32.76
C ALA A 207 -24.09 20.43 32.52
N LEU A 208 -24.88 20.12 31.49
CA LEU A 208 -26.15 20.82 31.18
C LEU A 208 -27.36 20.28 31.94
N ARG A 209 -27.24 19.15 32.68
CA ARG A 209 -28.31 18.62 33.54
C ARG A 209 -28.32 19.20 34.95
N HIS A 210 -27.33 19.99 35.33
CA HIS A 210 -27.22 20.55 36.68
C HIS A 210 -27.25 22.09 36.80
N PRO A 211 -28.23 22.80 36.21
CA PRO A 211 -28.71 24.05 36.79
C PRO A 211 -30.11 23.81 37.37
N LEU A 212 -30.19 23.60 38.69
CA LEU A 212 -31.34 23.83 39.60
C LEU A 212 -31.28 22.88 40.80
N ILE A 213 -30.43 23.20 41.79
CA ILE A 213 -30.81 23.20 43.21
C ILE A 213 -30.09 24.38 43.85
#